data_AF-A0A7S2RTX9-F1
#
_entry.id   AF-A0A7S2RTX9-F1
#
_cell.length_a   1.000
_cell.length_b   1.000
_cell.length_c   1.000
_cell.angle_alpha   90.00
_cell.angle_beta   90.00
_cell.angle_gamma   90.00
#
_symmetry.space_group_name_H-M   'P 1'
#
loop_
_entity.id
_entity.type
_entity.pdbx_description
1 polymer ?
#
loop_
_entity_poly.entity_id
_entity_poly.type
_entity_poly.pdbx_seq_one_letter_code
_entity_poly.pdbx_strand_id
1 'polypeptide(L)'
;DENLFHTSYESGVLEDAAATYEDSMFKMTVSPQAAPDKSEFIEVEFVKGVPVKLTNKTDGTVKTDPLELFLYANEIAGRNGIGRIDIVENRFVGIKSRGVYETPGGTLLREAHMDLEGICMDREVKRITEGLSNEFARLCYNGFWFAPEMELIRNSIDFSQRDVTGVVTLELYKGNLICRGRTSPNALYNPDLASMDIEGGGENFDYNPADAQGFIRINAVRLKTYAALRAKTNQN
;
A
#
# COMPACT_ATOMS: atom_id res chain seq x y z
N ASP A 1 3.68 -0.36 23.56
CA ASP A 1 5.11 -0.38 23.22
C ASP A 1 5.42 0.80 22.31
N GLU A 2 6.61 1.38 22.34
CA GLU A 2 6.94 2.59 21.56
C GLU A 2 8.33 2.50 20.95
N ASN A 3 8.41 2.75 19.65
CA ASN A 3 9.66 2.86 18.91
C ASN A 3 9.50 3.86 17.75
N LEU A 4 10.54 4.01 16.92
CA LEU A 4 10.53 4.93 15.79
C LEU A 4 9.36 4.66 14.81
N PHE A 5 9.03 3.40 14.59
CA PHE A 5 8.09 2.99 13.54
C PHE A 5 6.63 3.14 13.97
N HIS A 6 6.32 2.81 15.24
CA HIS A 6 4.95 2.83 15.75
C HIS A 6 4.87 2.91 17.28
N THR A 7 3.66 3.20 17.76
CA THR A 7 3.25 2.97 19.16
C THR A 7 2.09 1.97 19.20
N SER A 8 2.11 1.06 20.17
CA SER A 8 1.04 0.07 20.43
C SER A 8 0.44 0.18 21.83
N TYR A 9 -0.85 -0.11 21.94
CA TYR A 9 -1.64 -0.07 23.17
C TYR A 9 -2.58 -1.28 23.23
N GLU A 10 -2.45 -2.12 24.25
CA GLU A 10 -3.05 -3.49 24.21
C GLU A 10 -3.61 -3.99 25.55
N SER A 11 -3.70 -3.16 26.59
CA SER A 11 -4.10 -3.62 27.94
C SER A 11 -5.10 -2.69 28.64
N GLY A 12 -5.62 -3.14 29.78
CA GLY A 12 -6.54 -2.36 30.60
C GLY A 12 -7.91 -2.22 29.93
N VAL A 13 -8.40 -0.99 29.77
CA VAL A 13 -9.72 -0.74 29.17
C VAL A 13 -9.87 -1.32 27.76
N LEU A 14 -8.76 -1.48 27.03
CA LEU A 14 -8.74 -2.03 25.67
C LEU A 14 -8.94 -3.55 25.61
N GLU A 15 -8.83 -4.27 26.73
CA GLU A 15 -9.08 -5.72 26.76
C GLU A 15 -10.55 -6.04 26.46
N ASP A 16 -11.47 -5.13 26.82
CA ASP A 16 -12.85 -5.19 26.35
C ASP A 16 -12.94 -4.63 24.92
N ALA A 17 -13.20 -5.51 23.96
CA ALA A 17 -13.35 -5.13 22.55
C ALA A 17 -14.51 -4.17 22.27
N ALA A 18 -15.49 -4.07 23.19
CA ALA A 18 -16.61 -3.14 23.07
C ALA A 18 -16.32 -1.75 23.68
N ALA A 19 -15.28 -1.63 24.52
CA ALA A 19 -14.93 -0.35 25.13
C ALA A 19 -14.29 0.60 24.11
N THR A 20 -14.59 1.90 24.22
CA THR A 20 -13.89 2.92 23.43
C THR A 20 -12.48 3.15 23.96
N TYR A 21 -11.59 3.65 23.11
CA TYR A 21 -10.30 4.19 23.52
C TYR A 21 -10.43 5.67 23.96
N GLU A 22 -9.45 6.15 24.73
CA GLU A 22 -9.36 7.55 25.16
C GLU A 22 -8.37 8.31 24.27
N ASP A 23 -8.76 9.46 23.71
CA ASP A 23 -7.91 10.21 22.78
C ASP A 23 -6.56 10.65 23.38
N SER A 24 -6.47 10.79 24.70
CA SER A 24 -5.24 11.15 25.42
C SER A 24 -4.17 10.06 25.41
N MET A 25 -4.50 8.83 25.01
CA MET A 25 -3.51 7.75 24.92
C MET A 25 -2.54 7.94 23.76
N PHE A 26 -3.01 8.56 22.67
CA PHE A 26 -2.27 8.72 21.42
C PHE A 26 -1.14 9.73 21.58
N LYS A 27 0.07 9.35 21.18
CA LYS A 27 1.28 10.14 21.35
C LYS A 27 1.85 10.63 20.01
N MET A 28 1.68 9.87 18.95
CA MET A 28 2.31 10.15 17.65
C MET A 28 1.40 10.96 16.72
N THR A 29 0.08 10.89 16.92
CA THR A 29 -0.91 11.44 16.00
C THR A 29 -1.95 12.28 16.73
N VAL A 30 -2.47 13.32 16.08
CA VAL A 30 -3.70 14.01 16.54
C VAL A 30 -4.94 13.25 16.06
N SER A 31 -6.11 13.49 16.64
CA SER A 31 -7.35 12.93 16.10
C SER A 31 -7.67 13.56 14.73
N PRO A 32 -8.36 12.85 13.82
CA PRO A 32 -8.78 13.45 12.54
C PRO A 32 -9.59 14.74 12.70
N GLN A 33 -10.34 14.87 13.80
CA GLN A 33 -11.09 16.08 14.15
C GLN A 33 -10.17 17.24 14.54
N ALA A 34 -9.08 16.97 15.25
CA ALA A 34 -8.09 17.96 15.68
C ALA A 34 -7.02 18.26 14.61
N ALA A 35 -6.91 17.44 13.56
CA ALA A 35 -6.00 17.67 12.44
C ALA A 35 -6.34 18.98 11.69
N PRO A 36 -5.34 19.65 11.07
CA PRO A 36 -5.52 20.91 10.36
C PRO A 36 -6.68 20.91 9.35
N ASP A 37 -7.37 22.05 9.24
CA ASP A 37 -8.44 22.26 8.25
C ASP A 37 -7.90 22.58 6.83
N LYS A 38 -6.57 22.56 6.66
CA LYS A 38 -5.91 22.79 5.37
C LYS A 38 -5.11 21.56 4.98
N SER A 39 -5.26 21.14 3.73
CA SER A 39 -4.49 20.03 3.18
C SER A 39 -3.00 20.35 3.07
N GLU A 40 -2.19 19.31 3.16
CA GLU A 40 -0.76 19.37 2.88
C GLU A 40 -0.40 18.48 1.69
N PHE A 41 0.50 18.95 0.84
CA PHE A 41 0.93 18.23 -0.34
C PHE A 41 2.38 17.79 -0.16
N ILE A 42 2.65 16.52 -0.36
CA ILE A 42 4.00 15.97 -0.30
C ILE A 42 4.35 15.24 -1.59
N GLU A 43 5.63 15.15 -1.86
CA GLU A 43 6.23 14.27 -2.87
C GLU A 43 7.19 13.31 -2.18
N VAL A 44 7.01 12.01 -2.39
CA VAL A 44 7.91 10.96 -1.94
C VAL A 44 8.63 10.38 -3.15
N GLU A 45 9.96 10.48 -3.17
CA GLU A 45 10.80 9.88 -4.21
C GLU A 45 11.38 8.55 -3.72
N PHE A 46 11.33 7.55 -4.58
CA PHE A 46 11.83 6.21 -4.34
C PHE A 46 12.91 5.83 -5.34
N VAL A 47 13.88 5.05 -4.89
CA VAL A 47 14.85 4.33 -5.72
C VAL A 47 14.83 2.86 -5.31
N LYS A 48 14.55 1.98 -6.26
CA LYS A 48 14.44 0.53 -6.04
C LYS A 48 13.55 0.16 -4.84
N GLY A 49 12.39 0.79 -4.72
CA GLY A 49 11.42 0.58 -3.64
C GLY A 49 11.75 1.28 -2.32
N VAL A 50 12.92 1.93 -2.18
CA VAL A 50 13.34 2.60 -0.94
C VAL A 50 13.07 4.11 -1.06
N PRO A 51 12.39 4.75 -0.09
CA PRO A 51 12.21 6.20 -0.09
C PRO A 51 13.55 6.90 0.15
N VAL A 52 13.93 7.81 -0.76
CA VAL A 52 15.21 8.53 -0.73
C VAL A 52 15.05 10.04 -0.53
N LYS A 53 13.85 10.58 -0.76
CA LYS A 53 13.54 11.99 -0.54
C LYS A 53 12.07 12.19 -0.23
N LEU A 54 11.79 13.03 0.77
CA LEU A 54 10.46 13.51 1.10
C LEU A 54 10.45 15.05 1.02
N THR A 55 9.61 15.59 0.16
CA THR A 55 9.44 17.03 -0.05
C THR A 55 8.04 17.43 0.38
N ASN A 56 7.88 18.36 1.31
CA ASN A 56 6.61 19.01 1.56
C ASN A 56 6.46 20.22 0.63
N LYS A 57 5.50 20.15 -0.28
CA LYS A 57 5.20 21.19 -1.28
C LYS A 57 4.44 22.37 -0.67
N THR A 58 3.84 22.19 0.50
CA THR A 58 3.11 23.24 1.21
C THR A 58 4.05 24.20 1.93
N ASP A 59 5.11 23.71 2.58
CA ASP A 59 6.04 24.53 3.37
C ASP A 59 7.48 24.60 2.81
N GLY A 60 7.81 23.77 1.80
CA GLY A 60 9.12 23.73 1.16
C GLY A 60 10.16 22.86 1.87
N THR A 61 9.81 22.16 2.95
CA THR A 61 10.72 21.27 3.68
C THR A 61 11.15 20.09 2.81
N VAL A 62 12.45 19.76 2.83
CA VAL A 62 13.01 18.62 2.09
C VAL A 62 13.88 17.78 3.02
N LYS A 63 13.66 16.47 3.04
CA LYS A 63 14.45 15.49 3.79
C LYS A 63 14.97 14.39 2.88
N THR A 64 16.27 14.11 2.96
CA THR A 64 16.96 13.07 2.15
C THR A 64 17.77 12.08 2.98
N ASP A 65 18.10 12.42 4.23
CA ASP A 65 18.66 11.44 5.16
C ASP A 65 17.56 10.44 5.57
N PRO A 66 17.81 9.11 5.56
CA PRO A 66 16.78 8.11 5.84
C PRO A 66 16.08 8.28 7.20
N LEU A 67 16.82 8.63 8.25
CA LEU A 67 16.26 8.79 9.59
C LEU A 67 15.45 10.09 9.67
N GLU A 68 16.01 11.20 9.19
CA GLU A 68 15.29 12.47 9.18
C GLU A 68 14.03 12.43 8.31
N LEU A 69 14.10 11.73 7.17
CA LEU A 69 12.96 11.49 6.28
C LEU A 69 11.86 10.75 7.02
N PHE A 70 12.20 9.65 7.70
CA PHE A 70 11.21 8.85 8.42
C PHE A 70 10.62 9.60 9.62
N LEU A 71 11.44 10.33 10.37
CA LEU A 71 10.98 11.19 11.47
C LEU A 71 10.04 12.29 10.96
N TYR A 72 10.37 12.94 9.84
CA TYR A 72 9.50 13.94 9.24
C TYR A 72 8.22 13.34 8.68
N ALA A 73 8.26 12.12 8.12
CA ALA A 73 7.08 11.38 7.71
C ALA A 73 6.15 11.10 8.92
N ASN A 74 6.70 10.71 10.06
CA ASN A 74 5.94 10.57 11.31
C ASN A 74 5.31 11.88 11.75
N GLU A 75 6.07 12.98 11.74
CA GLU A 75 5.59 14.30 12.14
C GLU A 75 4.42 14.76 11.27
N ILE A 76 4.58 14.74 9.94
CA ILE A 76 3.57 15.28 9.02
C ILE A 76 2.32 14.41 8.94
N ALA A 77 2.47 13.08 8.91
CA ALA A 77 1.32 12.18 8.96
C ALA A 77 0.63 12.26 10.33
N GLY A 78 1.40 12.36 11.41
CA GLY A 78 0.91 12.49 12.78
C GLY A 78 0.06 13.72 13.00
N ARG A 79 0.53 14.91 12.59
CA ARG A 79 -0.26 16.15 12.69
C ARG A 79 -1.47 16.18 11.76
N ASN A 80 -1.49 15.35 10.71
CA ASN A 80 -2.67 15.15 9.87
C ASN A 80 -3.58 14.02 10.36
N GLY A 81 -3.30 13.40 11.50
CA GLY A 81 -4.13 12.35 12.11
C GLY A 81 -4.14 11.01 11.36
N ILE A 82 -3.09 10.72 10.61
CA ILE A 82 -2.95 9.52 9.77
C ILE A 82 -2.27 8.39 10.56
N GLY A 83 -2.69 7.16 10.29
CA GLY A 83 -1.99 5.95 10.78
C GLY A 83 -2.49 5.41 12.12
N ARG A 84 -3.69 5.80 12.57
CA ARG A 84 -4.39 5.14 13.68
C ARG A 84 -5.17 3.93 13.18
N ILE A 85 -5.02 2.79 13.86
CA ILE A 85 -5.87 1.60 13.66
C ILE A 85 -6.27 1.00 15.01
N ASP A 86 -7.45 0.40 15.07
CA ASP A 86 -7.95 -0.41 16.20
C ASP A 86 -8.41 -1.75 15.63
N ILE A 87 -7.74 -2.83 16.03
CA ILE A 87 -7.93 -4.14 15.44
C ILE A 87 -8.03 -5.22 16.51
N VAL A 88 -8.74 -6.30 16.18
CA VAL A 88 -8.62 -7.59 16.87
C VAL A 88 -7.79 -8.51 16.00
N GLU A 89 -6.62 -8.87 16.49
CA GLU A 89 -5.65 -9.71 15.79
C GLU A 89 -5.57 -11.13 16.38
N ASN A 90 -4.90 -12.04 15.67
CA ASN A 90 -4.67 -13.41 16.12
C ASN A 90 -3.20 -13.56 16.46
N ARG A 91 -2.90 -13.72 17.75
CA ARG A 91 -1.53 -13.97 18.21
C ARG A 91 -1.07 -15.35 17.77
N PHE A 92 0.23 -15.48 17.53
CA PHE A 92 0.81 -16.75 17.10
C PHE A 92 0.59 -17.88 18.10
N VAL A 93 0.50 -17.55 19.40
CA VAL A 93 0.18 -18.50 20.49
C VAL A 93 -1.29 -18.97 20.50
N GLY A 94 -2.10 -18.57 19.51
CA GLY A 94 -3.46 -19.09 19.29
C GLY A 94 -4.59 -18.32 19.98
N ILE A 95 -4.31 -17.16 20.56
CA ILE A 95 -5.32 -16.31 21.21
C ILE A 95 -5.62 -15.07 20.38
N LYS A 96 -6.81 -14.48 20.59
CA LYS A 96 -7.13 -13.15 20.06
C LYS A 96 -6.68 -12.06 21.03
N SER A 97 -6.27 -10.93 20.47
CA SER A 97 -5.92 -9.72 21.23
C SER A 97 -6.50 -8.53 20.50
N ARG A 98 -7.05 -7.56 21.24
CA ARG A 98 -7.31 -6.24 20.70
C ARG A 98 -6.05 -5.41 20.86
N GLY A 99 -5.73 -4.62 19.85
CA GLY A 99 -4.63 -3.66 19.89
C GLY A 99 -5.00 -2.40 19.13
N VAL A 100 -4.65 -1.26 19.72
CA VAL A 100 -4.73 0.05 19.08
C VAL A 100 -3.30 0.48 18.73
N TYR A 101 -3.10 1.01 17.53
CA TYR A 101 -1.76 1.32 17.01
C TYR A 101 -1.71 2.71 16.35
N GLU A 102 -0.56 3.36 16.47
CA GLU A 102 -0.18 4.55 15.71
C GLU A 102 1.06 4.26 14.87
N THR A 103 0.92 4.30 13.55
CA THR A 103 2.03 4.08 12.60
C THR A 103 2.02 5.17 11.51
N PRO A 104 2.19 6.46 11.85
CA PRO A 104 1.95 7.56 10.92
C PRO A 104 2.86 7.54 9.68
N GLY A 105 4.18 7.61 9.88
CA GLY A 105 5.15 7.63 8.78
C GLY A 105 5.16 6.33 7.99
N GLY A 106 5.04 5.20 8.67
CA GLY A 106 4.92 3.89 8.01
C GLY A 106 3.66 3.78 7.13
N THR A 107 2.52 4.31 7.58
CA THR A 107 1.28 4.33 6.78
C THR A 107 1.46 5.20 5.53
N LEU A 108 1.99 6.41 5.69
CA LEU A 108 2.26 7.33 4.58
C LEU A 108 3.20 6.73 3.53
N LEU A 109 4.35 6.21 3.96
CA LEU A 109 5.35 5.65 3.05
C LEU A 109 4.84 4.37 2.38
N ARG A 110 4.06 3.55 3.09
CA ARG A 110 3.42 2.35 2.51
C ARG A 110 2.42 2.73 1.42
N GLU A 111 1.54 3.69 1.66
CA GLU A 111 0.57 4.13 0.63
C GLU A 111 1.29 4.71 -0.58
N ALA A 112 2.32 5.54 -0.39
CA ALA A 112 3.13 6.07 -1.48
C ALA A 112 3.85 4.95 -2.27
N HIS A 113 4.42 3.97 -1.57
CA HIS A 113 5.15 2.86 -2.18
C HIS A 113 4.24 1.96 -3.02
N MET A 114 3.11 1.50 -2.47
CA MET A 114 2.15 0.65 -3.18
C MET A 114 1.59 1.34 -4.43
N ASP A 115 1.41 2.66 -4.36
CA ASP A 115 0.94 3.46 -5.48
C ASP A 115 1.96 3.48 -6.63
N LEU A 116 3.24 3.65 -6.30
CA LEU A 116 4.33 3.64 -7.28
C LEU A 116 4.48 2.27 -7.94
N GLU A 117 4.35 1.18 -7.18
CA GLU A 117 4.38 -0.17 -7.74
C GLU A 117 3.34 -0.36 -8.85
N GLY A 118 2.18 0.29 -8.74
CA GLY A 118 1.09 0.19 -9.71
C GLY A 118 1.48 0.65 -11.12
N ILE A 119 2.45 1.57 -11.26
CA ILE A 119 2.96 2.03 -12.56
C ILE A 119 4.30 1.40 -12.94
N CYS A 120 5.05 0.84 -11.99
CA CYS A 120 6.40 0.30 -12.23
C CYS A 120 6.43 -1.23 -12.39
N MET A 121 5.44 -1.96 -11.88
CA MET A 121 5.44 -3.42 -11.93
C MET A 121 4.54 -3.97 -13.02
N ASP A 122 5.00 -5.02 -13.70
CA ASP A 122 4.16 -5.85 -14.56
C ASP A 122 2.97 -6.42 -13.75
N ARG A 123 1.82 -6.61 -14.42
CA ARG A 123 0.57 -7.07 -13.80
C ARG A 123 0.73 -8.40 -13.06
N GLU A 124 1.36 -9.39 -13.67
CA GLU A 124 1.50 -10.72 -13.05
C GLU A 124 2.60 -10.74 -11.99
N VAL A 125 3.67 -9.97 -12.20
CA VAL A 125 4.70 -9.77 -11.16
C VAL A 125 4.08 -9.15 -9.91
N LYS A 126 3.30 -8.07 -10.05
CA LYS A 126 2.60 -7.41 -8.93
C LYS A 126 1.70 -8.39 -8.18
N ARG A 127 0.89 -9.17 -8.90
CA ARG A 127 0.00 -10.19 -8.31
C ARG A 127 0.77 -11.23 -7.48
N ILE A 128 1.95 -11.65 -7.94
CA ILE A 128 2.80 -12.60 -7.19
C ILE A 128 3.43 -11.91 -5.97
N THR A 129 3.95 -10.70 -6.14
CA THR A 129 4.57 -9.90 -5.07
C THR A 129 3.59 -9.61 -3.93
N GLU A 130 2.31 -9.38 -4.23
CA GLU A 130 1.26 -9.22 -3.20
C GLU A 130 1.11 -10.47 -2.32
N GLY A 131 1.16 -11.66 -2.93
CA GLY A 131 1.16 -12.93 -2.20
C GLY A 131 2.40 -13.08 -1.30
N LEU A 132 3.58 -12.75 -1.84
CA LEU A 132 4.84 -12.77 -1.08
C LEU A 132 4.86 -11.74 0.04
N SER A 133 4.26 -10.56 -0.15
CA SER A 133 4.17 -9.50 0.86
C SER A 133 3.32 -9.93 2.06
N ASN A 134 2.22 -10.64 1.82
CA ASN A 134 1.40 -11.21 2.89
C ASN A 134 2.18 -12.28 3.68
N GLU A 135 2.93 -13.12 2.99
CA GLU A 135 3.74 -14.15 3.64
C GLU A 135 4.92 -13.54 4.42
N PHE A 136 5.57 -12.51 3.87
CA PHE A 136 6.57 -11.71 4.58
C PHE A 136 6.02 -11.16 5.90
N ALA A 137 4.84 -10.53 5.86
CA ALA A 137 4.17 -9.99 7.05
C ALA A 137 3.87 -11.08 8.08
N ARG A 138 3.36 -12.24 7.62
CA ARG A 138 3.07 -13.40 8.49
C ARG A 138 4.33 -13.91 9.19
N LEU A 139 5.45 -14.05 8.47
CA LEU A 139 6.71 -14.53 9.04
C LEU A 139 7.30 -13.52 10.02
N CYS A 140 7.26 -12.22 9.71
CA CYS A 140 7.65 -11.15 10.63
C CYS A 140 6.87 -11.22 11.94
N TYR A 141 5.53 -11.28 11.85
CA TYR A 141 4.65 -11.34 13.02
C TYR A 141 4.92 -12.57 13.89
N ASN A 142 5.14 -13.73 13.27
CA ASN A 142 5.40 -14.98 13.98
C ASN A 142 6.85 -15.13 14.48
N GLY A 143 7.72 -14.13 14.28
CA GLY A 143 9.11 -14.14 14.76
C GLY A 143 10.10 -14.93 13.89
N PHE A 144 9.77 -15.23 12.64
CA PHE A 144 10.58 -16.01 11.71
C PHE A 144 11.49 -15.15 10.81
N TRP A 145 11.97 -14.01 11.30
CA TRP A 145 12.83 -13.10 10.51
C TRP A 145 14.13 -13.77 10.01
N PHE A 146 14.69 -14.69 10.79
CA PHE A 146 15.94 -15.40 10.46
C PHE A 146 15.71 -16.80 9.89
N ALA A 147 14.47 -17.13 9.50
CA ALA A 147 14.13 -18.42 8.91
C ALA A 147 14.49 -18.48 7.40
N PRO A 148 14.78 -19.67 6.83
CA PRO A 148 15.15 -19.81 5.42
C PRO A 148 14.04 -19.34 4.46
N GLU A 149 12.77 -19.52 4.82
CA GLU A 149 11.64 -19.01 4.03
C GLU A 149 11.58 -17.47 4.00
N MET A 150 12.04 -16.78 5.07
CA MET A 150 12.17 -15.33 5.07
C MET A 150 13.30 -14.87 4.15
N GLU A 151 14.41 -15.60 4.09
CA GLU A 151 15.49 -15.33 3.15
C GLU A 151 15.00 -15.44 1.70
N LEU A 152 14.26 -16.51 1.36
CA LEU A 152 13.68 -16.68 0.03
C LEU A 152 12.76 -15.50 -0.36
N ILE A 153 11.89 -15.10 0.56
CA ILE A 153 10.92 -14.03 0.31
C ILE A 153 11.60 -12.68 0.17
N ARG A 154 12.56 -12.33 1.04
CA ARG A 154 13.30 -11.07 0.95
C ARG A 154 14.05 -10.94 -0.37
N ASN A 155 14.74 -11.99 -0.83
CA ASN A 155 15.39 -11.99 -2.13
C ASN A 155 14.40 -11.80 -3.30
N SER A 156 13.20 -12.39 -3.18
CA SER A 156 12.14 -12.24 -4.19
C SER A 156 11.57 -10.82 -4.20
N ILE A 157 11.40 -10.21 -3.03
CA ILE A 157 10.98 -8.81 -2.88
C ILE A 157 12.06 -7.88 -3.47
N ASP A 158 13.33 -8.03 -3.10
CA ASP A 158 14.44 -7.22 -3.63
C ASP A 158 14.48 -7.28 -5.17
N PHE A 159 14.29 -8.46 -5.75
CA PHE A 159 14.17 -8.61 -7.20
C PHE A 159 12.99 -7.84 -7.76
N SER A 160 11.81 -7.93 -7.13
CA SER A 160 10.60 -7.22 -7.59
C SER A 160 10.76 -5.70 -7.56
N GLN A 161 11.52 -5.15 -6.60
CA GLN A 161 11.63 -3.72 -6.37
C GLN A 161 12.61 -3.01 -7.32
N ARG A 162 13.39 -3.74 -8.12
CA ARG A 162 14.48 -3.19 -8.96
C ARG A 162 14.07 -2.03 -9.88
N ASP A 163 12.82 -2.03 -10.37
CA ASP A 163 12.31 -1.04 -11.32
C ASP A 163 11.41 0.01 -10.65
N VAL A 164 11.11 -0.16 -9.35
CA VAL A 164 10.26 0.74 -8.54
C VAL A 164 11.05 1.99 -8.14
N THR A 165 11.23 2.89 -9.11
CA THR A 165 11.94 4.15 -8.95
C THR A 165 11.07 5.26 -9.53
N GLY A 166 10.85 6.33 -8.79
CA GLY A 166 9.93 7.39 -9.22
C GLY A 166 9.45 8.26 -8.06
N VAL A 167 8.43 9.08 -8.33
CA VAL A 167 7.89 10.06 -7.39
C VAL A 167 6.39 9.86 -7.27
N VAL A 168 5.87 9.91 -6.05
CA VAL A 168 4.42 9.93 -5.77
C VAL A 168 4.06 11.21 -5.03
N THR A 169 3.04 11.90 -5.52
CA THR A 169 2.46 13.10 -4.90
C THR A 169 1.22 12.71 -4.10
N LEU A 170 1.23 12.98 -2.79
CA LEU A 170 0.11 12.72 -1.90
C LEU A 170 -0.43 14.02 -1.32
N GLU A 171 -1.75 14.09 -1.15
CA GLU A 171 -2.42 15.06 -0.31
C GLU A 171 -2.77 14.42 1.03
N LEU A 172 -2.44 15.10 2.11
CA LEU A 172 -2.74 14.72 3.48
C LEU A 172 -3.87 15.61 3.99
N TYR A 173 -4.95 14.99 4.47
CA TYR A 173 -6.09 15.73 5.00
C TYR A 173 -6.89 14.91 6.02
N LYS A 174 -6.91 15.37 7.27
CA LYS A 174 -7.76 14.85 8.37
C LYS A 174 -7.90 13.32 8.38
N GLY A 175 -6.77 12.65 8.54
CA GLY A 175 -6.67 11.18 8.63
C GLY A 175 -6.57 10.48 7.28
N ASN A 176 -6.64 11.20 6.16
CA ASN A 176 -6.61 10.62 4.82
C ASN A 176 -5.28 10.90 4.11
N LEU A 177 -4.85 9.91 3.32
CA LEU A 177 -3.82 10.01 2.29
C LEU A 177 -4.51 9.87 0.94
N ILE A 178 -4.38 10.89 0.09
CA ILE A 178 -5.05 10.92 -1.21
C ILE A 178 -3.98 11.07 -2.28
N CYS A 179 -3.83 10.07 -3.16
CA CYS A 179 -2.87 10.20 -4.24
C CYS A 179 -3.32 11.22 -5.28
N ARG A 180 -2.42 12.15 -5.62
CA ARG A 180 -2.63 13.24 -6.59
C ARG A 180 -1.82 13.09 -7.87
N GLY A 181 -0.83 12.20 -7.89
CA GLY A 181 -0.05 11.95 -9.09
C GLY A 181 1.13 11.04 -8.80
N ARG A 182 1.70 10.48 -9.86
CA ARG A 182 2.92 9.67 -9.80
C ARG A 182 3.64 9.73 -11.14
N THR A 183 4.97 9.64 -11.09
CA THR A 183 5.83 9.59 -12.28
C THR A 183 6.98 8.62 -12.03
N SER A 184 7.46 7.98 -13.09
CA SER A 184 8.60 7.08 -13.02
C SER A 184 9.36 7.07 -14.34
N PRO A 185 10.70 7.06 -14.33
CA PRO A 185 11.49 6.78 -15.53
C PRO A 185 11.31 5.35 -16.04
N ASN A 186 10.83 4.43 -15.20
CA ASN A 186 10.59 3.01 -15.51
C ASN A 186 9.09 2.70 -15.57
N ALA A 187 8.24 3.70 -15.83
CA ALA A 187 6.80 3.49 -15.90
C ALA A 187 6.44 2.51 -17.03
N LEU A 188 5.62 1.51 -16.70
CA LEU A 188 4.95 0.63 -17.65
C LEU A 188 3.58 1.18 -18.09
N TYR A 189 3.16 2.33 -17.51
CA TYR A 189 2.01 3.08 -17.97
C TYR A 189 2.38 3.89 -19.22
N ASN A 190 1.63 3.70 -20.30
CA ASN A 190 1.75 4.48 -21.52
C ASN A 190 0.43 5.24 -21.78
N PRO A 191 0.43 6.59 -21.74
CA PRO A 191 -0.78 7.38 -21.97
C PRO A 191 -1.41 7.16 -23.35
N ASP A 192 -0.61 6.96 -24.39
CA ASP A 192 -1.11 6.79 -25.76
C ASP A 192 -1.81 5.44 -25.92
N LEU A 193 -1.25 4.39 -25.33
CA LEU A 193 -1.86 3.04 -25.32
C LEU A 193 -3.18 3.01 -24.53
N ALA A 194 -3.28 3.81 -23.47
CA ALA A 194 -4.49 3.91 -22.64
C ALA A 194 -5.52 4.91 -23.17
N SER A 195 -5.17 5.70 -24.19
CA SER A 195 -5.99 6.79 -24.69
C SER A 195 -7.24 6.26 -25.41
N MET A 196 -8.37 6.93 -25.20
CA MET A 196 -9.59 6.72 -25.98
C MET A 196 -9.61 7.54 -27.27
N ASP A 197 -8.69 8.50 -27.39
CA ASP A 197 -8.60 9.43 -28.52
C ASP A 197 -7.56 9.00 -29.57
N ILE A 198 -6.66 8.05 -29.23
CA ILE A 198 -5.61 7.54 -30.09
C ILE A 198 -5.96 6.10 -30.49
N GLU A 199 -6.20 5.87 -31.77
CA GLU A 199 -6.42 4.53 -32.31
C GLU A 199 -5.09 3.76 -32.39
N GLY A 200 -5.13 2.43 -32.22
CA GLY A 200 -3.93 1.58 -32.31
C GLY A 200 -3.01 1.59 -31.10
N GLY A 201 -3.23 2.47 -30.13
CA GLY A 201 -2.40 2.59 -28.92
C GLY A 201 -1.11 3.41 -29.10
N GLY A 202 -1.02 4.24 -30.15
CA GLY A 202 0.12 5.12 -30.41
C GLY A 202 1.21 4.49 -31.31
N GLU A 203 2.28 5.26 -31.58
CA GLU A 203 3.29 4.90 -32.61
C GLU A 203 4.10 3.63 -32.32
N ASN A 204 4.14 3.18 -31.06
CA ASN A 204 4.98 2.07 -30.62
C ASN A 204 4.20 0.79 -30.26
N PHE A 205 2.88 0.81 -30.44
CA PHE A 205 2.02 -0.31 -30.09
C PHE A 205 1.14 -0.71 -31.28
N ASP A 206 0.85 -2.00 -31.37
CA ASP A 206 -0.08 -2.57 -32.34
C ASP A 206 -1.29 -3.11 -31.56
N TYR A 207 -2.05 -2.20 -30.95
CA TYR A 207 -3.24 -2.56 -30.18
C TYR A 207 -4.49 -2.45 -31.05
N ASN A 208 -5.08 -3.60 -31.38
CA ASN A 208 -6.33 -3.67 -32.12
C ASN A 208 -7.51 -4.02 -31.19
N PRO A 209 -8.47 -3.10 -30.96
CA PRO A 209 -9.65 -3.36 -30.14
C PRO A 209 -10.47 -4.58 -30.59
N ALA A 210 -10.41 -4.98 -31.86
CA ALA A 210 -11.12 -6.15 -32.37
C ALA A 210 -10.65 -7.46 -31.73
N ASP A 211 -9.37 -7.55 -31.34
CA ASP A 211 -8.79 -8.77 -30.76
C ASP A 211 -9.39 -9.08 -29.38
N ALA A 212 -9.86 -8.06 -28.66
CA ALA A 212 -10.53 -8.22 -27.36
C ALA A 212 -11.76 -9.14 -27.45
N GLN A 213 -12.46 -9.16 -28.60
CA GLN A 213 -13.61 -10.03 -28.79
C GLN A 213 -13.22 -11.52 -28.72
N GLY A 214 -12.13 -11.90 -29.38
CA GLY A 214 -11.59 -13.26 -29.36
C GLY A 214 -11.12 -13.64 -27.95
N PHE A 215 -10.36 -12.74 -27.31
CA PHE A 215 -9.87 -12.91 -25.95
C PHE A 215 -11.00 -13.15 -24.93
N ILE A 216 -12.06 -12.32 -24.96
CA ILE A 216 -13.22 -12.46 -24.07
C ILE A 216 -13.93 -13.79 -24.32
N ARG A 217 -14.14 -14.17 -25.59
CA ARG A 217 -14.80 -15.44 -25.94
C ARG A 217 -14.04 -16.64 -25.37
N ILE A 218 -12.71 -16.67 -25.51
CA ILE A 218 -11.86 -17.74 -25.00
C ILE A 218 -11.89 -17.78 -23.46
N ASN A 219 -11.71 -16.64 -22.78
CA ASN A 219 -11.78 -16.58 -21.32
C ASN A 219 -13.12 -17.06 -20.76
N ALA A 220 -14.22 -16.74 -21.47
CA ALA A 220 -15.56 -17.13 -21.06
C ALA A 220 -15.87 -18.63 -21.24
N VAL A 221 -15.08 -19.40 -22.01
CA VAL A 221 -15.36 -20.82 -22.28
C VAL A 221 -15.53 -21.61 -20.98
N ARG A 222 -14.60 -21.47 -20.03
CA ARG A 222 -14.66 -22.20 -18.75
C ARG A 222 -15.92 -21.84 -17.94
N LEU A 223 -16.34 -20.58 -17.98
CA LEU A 223 -17.49 -20.08 -17.21
C LEU A 223 -18.81 -20.55 -17.82
N LYS A 224 -18.92 -20.48 -19.16
CA LYS A 224 -20.08 -20.98 -19.91
C LYS A 224 -20.27 -22.48 -19.69
N THR A 225 -19.19 -23.26 -19.75
CA THR A 225 -19.23 -24.70 -19.50
C THR A 225 -19.65 -25.02 -18.08
N TYR A 226 -19.08 -24.35 -17.07
CA TYR A 226 -19.48 -24.54 -15.67
C TYR A 226 -20.98 -24.32 -15.46
N ALA A 227 -21.51 -23.19 -15.95
CA ALA A 227 -22.93 -22.86 -15.83
C ALA A 227 -23.82 -23.89 -16.54
N ALA A 228 -23.45 -24.27 -17.77
CA ALA A 228 -24.22 -25.24 -18.55
C ALA A 228 -24.29 -26.63 -17.89
N LEU A 229 -23.20 -27.10 -17.28
CA LEU A 229 -23.17 -28.40 -16.61
C LEU A 229 -23.92 -28.37 -15.27
N ARG A 230 -23.81 -27.30 -14.48
CA ARG A 230 -24.53 -27.17 -13.19
C ARG A 230 -26.04 -26.99 -13.37
N ALA A 231 -26.48 -26.27 -14.41
CA ALA A 231 -27.90 -26.12 -14.71
C ALA A 231 -28.58 -27.48 -15.00
N LYS A 232 -27.86 -28.43 -15.64
CA LYS A 232 -28.37 -29.78 -15.88
C LYS A 232 -28.50 -30.60 -14.60
N THR A 233 -27.63 -30.40 -13.62
CA THR A 233 -27.68 -31.13 -12.34
C THR A 233 -28.83 -30.67 -11.45
N ASN A 234 -29.25 -29.40 -11.53
CA ASN A 234 -30.36 -28.87 -10.73
C ASN A 234 -31.76 -29.11 -11.33
N GLN A 235 -31.84 -29.73 -12.51
CA GLN A 235 -33.10 -30.09 -13.18
C GLN A 235 -33.47 -31.58 -13.03
N ASN A 236 -32.61 -32.37 -12.36
CA ASN A 236 -32.84 -33.76 -11.98
C ASN A 236 -32.99 -33.87 -10.46
#